data_AF-A0A3D0ZER1-F1
#
_entry.id   AF-A0A3D0ZER1-F1
#
_cell.length_a   1.000
_cell.length_b   1.000
_cell.length_c   1.000
_cell.angle_alpha   90.00
_cell.angle_beta   90.00
_cell.angle_gamma   90.00
#
_symmetry.space_group_name_H-M   'P 1'
#
loop_
_entity.id
_entity.type
_entity.pdbx_description
1 polymer ?
#
loop_
_entity_poly.entity_id
_entity_poly.type
_entity_poly.pdbx_seq_one_letter_code
_entity_poly.pdbx_strand_id
1 'polypeptide(L)'
;MQLNQYVSAVQHQLGVAAEAGGSEARELSERLTAALESTVRLVLLEALSDAASEITLELAPASVEVRLRGRDPEFVVTSPPAASDFEAVTERPSQPARQATEEFDGASTSRTTLRLPDHLKQQV
;
A
#
# COMPACT_ATOMS: atom_id res chain seq x y z
N MET A 1 -4.60 -9.33 10.67
CA MET A 1 -4.69 -8.60 11.96
C MET A 1 -6.14 -8.69 12.45
N GLN A 2 -6.36 -8.99 13.74
CA GLN A 2 -7.71 -9.25 14.27
C GLN A 2 -8.33 -7.97 14.82
N LEU A 3 -9.07 -7.21 14.00
CA LEU A 3 -9.69 -5.94 14.44
C LEU A 3 -10.73 -6.11 15.55
N ASN A 4 -11.34 -7.30 15.65
CA ASN A 4 -12.33 -7.61 16.71
C ASN A 4 -11.80 -7.32 18.11
N GLN A 5 -10.54 -7.62 18.40
CA GLN A 5 -9.99 -7.41 19.74
C GLN A 5 -9.97 -5.92 20.14
N TYR A 6 -9.67 -5.04 19.18
CA TYR A 6 -9.63 -3.59 19.42
C TYR A 6 -11.03 -3.03 19.57
N VAL A 7 -11.96 -3.49 18.73
CA VAL A 7 -13.37 -3.11 18.83
C VAL A 7 -13.93 -3.56 20.18
N SER A 8 -13.72 -4.82 20.57
CA SER A 8 -14.15 -5.33 21.88
C SER A 8 -13.51 -4.58 23.05
N ALA A 9 -12.25 -4.16 22.95
CA ALA A 9 -11.61 -3.34 23.97
C ALA A 9 -12.30 -1.98 24.13
N VAL A 10 -12.62 -1.30 23.04
CA VAL A 10 -13.35 -0.02 23.06
C VAL A 10 -14.74 -0.20 23.68
N GLN A 11 -15.46 -1.25 23.27
CA GLN A 11 -16.78 -1.57 23.81
C GLN A 11 -16.74 -1.83 25.32
N HIS A 12 -15.73 -2.59 25.79
CA HIS A 12 -15.53 -2.86 27.20
C HIS A 12 -15.22 -1.57 27.99
N GLN A 13 -14.33 -0.73 27.48
CA GLN A 13 -13.98 0.55 28.12
C GLN A 13 -15.18 1.50 28.21
N LEU A 14 -16.02 1.54 27.18
CA LEU A 14 -17.25 2.33 27.22
C LEU A 14 -18.20 1.82 28.30
N GLY A 15 -18.37 0.51 28.42
CA GLY A 15 -19.18 -0.11 29.48
C GLY A 15 -18.67 0.23 30.87
N VAL A 16 -17.36 0.13 31.10
CA VAL A 16 -16.72 0.51 32.39
C VAL A 16 -16.95 1.99 32.70
N ALA A 17 -16.79 2.87 31.71
CA ALA A 17 -17.03 4.31 31.89
C ALA A 17 -18.50 4.62 32.23
N ALA A 18 -19.43 3.87 31.63
CA ALA A 18 -20.86 4.03 31.86
C ALA A 18 -21.31 3.59 33.26
N GLU A 19 -20.61 2.66 33.92
CA GLU A 19 -20.95 2.22 35.28
C GLU A 19 -20.94 3.37 36.29
N ALA A 20 -20.04 4.35 36.11
CA ALA A 20 -19.96 5.54 36.95
C ALA A 20 -21.18 6.47 36.80
N GLY A 21 -21.94 6.36 35.70
CA GLY A 21 -23.09 7.19 35.38
C GLY A 21 -24.45 6.62 35.80
N GLY A 22 -24.48 5.45 36.46
CA GLY A 22 -25.72 4.81 36.89
C GLY A 22 -26.45 4.04 35.78
N SER A 23 -27.70 3.63 36.04
CA SER A 23 -28.46 2.71 35.17
C SER A 23 -28.76 3.30 33.79
N GLU A 24 -29.13 4.58 33.71
CA GLU A 24 -29.44 5.26 32.45
C GLU A 24 -28.21 5.36 31.53
N ALA A 25 -27.04 5.66 32.09
CA ALA A 25 -25.78 5.68 31.36
C ALA A 25 -25.41 4.27 30.84
N ARG A 26 -25.66 3.23 31.63
CA ARG A 26 -25.44 1.84 31.24
C ARG A 26 -26.33 1.44 30.05
N GLU A 27 -27.62 1.75 30.12
CA GLU A 27 -28.59 1.49 29.03
C GLU A 27 -28.26 2.28 27.76
N LEU A 28 -27.76 3.51 27.91
CA LEU A 28 -27.29 4.30 26.77
C LEU A 28 -26.04 3.68 26.14
N SER A 29 -25.06 3.29 26.97
CA SER A 29 -23.83 2.64 26.52
C SER A 29 -24.14 1.39 25.71
N GLU A 30 -24.97 0.48 26.22
CA GLU A 30 -25.32 -0.77 25.53
C GLU A 30 -25.90 -0.52 24.13
N ARG A 31 -26.77 0.49 23.99
CA ARG A 31 -27.33 0.88 22.67
C ARG A 31 -26.28 1.47 21.73
N LEU A 32 -25.38 2.32 22.26
CA LEU A 32 -24.33 2.95 21.46
C LEU A 32 -23.26 1.94 21.02
N THR A 33 -22.88 1.01 21.89
CA THR A 33 -21.91 -0.06 21.62
C THR A 33 -22.27 -0.85 20.37
N ALA A 34 -23.55 -1.20 20.20
CA ALA A 34 -24.05 -1.93 19.04
C ALA A 34 -23.95 -1.10 17.74
N ALA A 35 -24.23 0.19 17.80
CA ALA A 35 -24.17 1.08 16.63
C ALA A 35 -22.73 1.44 16.24
N LEU A 36 -21.82 1.53 17.22
CA LEU A 36 -20.44 1.99 17.01
C LEU A 36 -19.51 0.92 16.43
N GLU A 37 -19.87 -0.37 16.48
CA GLU A 37 -18.97 -1.45 16.04
C GLU A 37 -18.46 -1.24 14.60
N SER A 38 -19.38 -0.93 13.68
CA SER A 38 -19.04 -0.73 12.26
C SER A 38 -18.20 0.53 12.05
N THR A 39 -18.53 1.61 12.76
CA THR A 39 -17.82 2.89 12.67
C THR A 39 -16.39 2.79 13.21
N VAL A 40 -16.20 2.16 14.38
CA VAL A 40 -14.86 1.97 14.96
C VAL A 40 -13.99 1.14 14.02
N ARG A 41 -14.55 0.07 13.45
CA ARG A 41 -13.81 -0.74 12.47
C ARG A 41 -13.38 0.07 11.25
N LEU A 42 -14.29 0.89 10.69
CA LEU A 42 -13.98 1.70 9.52
C LEU A 42 -12.85 2.70 9.82
N VAL A 43 -12.93 3.42 10.94
CA VAL A 43 -11.91 4.38 11.37
C VAL A 43 -10.56 3.69 11.59
N LEU A 44 -10.54 2.47 12.16
CA LEU A 44 -9.30 1.70 12.29
C LEU A 44 -8.69 1.33 10.93
N LEU A 45 -9.51 0.98 9.94
CA LEU A 45 -9.04 0.67 8.59
C LEU A 45 -8.49 1.93 7.88
N GLU A 46 -9.14 3.07 8.05
CA GLU A 46 -8.66 4.36 7.55
C GLU A 46 -7.29 4.70 8.17
N ALA A 47 -7.20 4.65 9.50
CA ALA A 47 -5.94 4.93 10.21
C ALA A 47 -4.79 3.98 9.79
N LEU A 48 -5.08 2.69 9.58
CA LEU A 48 -4.08 1.73 9.10
C LEU A 48 -3.63 2.03 7.65
N SER A 49 -4.54 2.52 6.81
CA SER A 49 -4.25 2.86 5.41
C SER A 49 -3.40 4.12 5.31
N ASP A 50 -3.70 5.12 6.15
CA ASP A 50 -2.90 6.35 6.26
C ASP A 50 -1.50 6.02 6.78
N ALA A 51 -1.40 5.22 7.84
CA ALA A 51 -0.11 4.78 8.39
C ALA A 51 0.72 3.99 7.36
N ALA A 52 0.11 3.10 6.58
CA ALA A 52 0.83 2.39 5.51
C ALA A 52 1.36 3.32 4.43
N SER A 53 0.61 4.38 4.10
CA SER A 53 1.02 5.38 3.13
C SER A 53 2.21 6.19 3.63
N GLU A 54 2.18 6.62 4.89
CA GLU A 54 3.29 7.32 5.53
C GLU A 54 4.56 6.45 5.58
N ILE A 55 4.43 5.19 6.01
CA ILE A 55 5.55 4.24 6.04
C ILE A 55 6.11 4.00 4.63
N THR A 56 5.27 3.88 3.62
CA THR A 56 5.71 3.64 2.23
C THR A 56 6.56 4.79 1.69
N LEU A 57 6.27 6.03 2.07
CA LEU A 57 7.08 7.19 1.68
C LEU A 57 8.49 7.13 2.27
N GLU A 58 8.61 6.66 3.50
CA GLU A 58 9.90 6.55 4.20
C GLU A 58 10.69 5.29 3.84
N LEU A 59 10.03 4.22 3.39
CA LEU A 59 10.63 2.90 3.17
C LEU A 59 11.21 2.69 1.75
N ALA A 60 11.19 3.70 0.88
CA ALA A 60 11.66 3.58 -0.50
C ALA A 60 13.09 2.99 -0.58
N PRO A 61 13.36 2.01 -1.47
CA PRO A 61 12.51 1.57 -2.59
C PRO A 61 11.50 0.44 -2.25
N ALA A 62 11.36 0.04 -0.98
CA ALA A 62 10.31 -0.89 -0.56
C ALA A 62 8.99 -0.15 -0.28
N SER A 63 7.87 -0.88 -0.28
CA SER A 63 6.54 -0.35 0.04
C SER A 63 5.80 -1.23 1.06
N VAL A 64 4.84 -0.63 1.75
CA VAL A 64 3.95 -1.32 2.70
C VAL A 64 2.51 -1.02 2.32
N GLU A 65 1.74 -2.07 2.07
CA GLU A 65 0.32 -1.97 1.71
C GLU A 65 -0.56 -2.66 2.74
N VAL A 66 -1.81 -2.21 2.89
CA VAL A 66 -2.84 -2.92 3.66
C VAL A 66 -3.72 -3.71 2.70
N ARG A 67 -3.70 -5.03 2.82
CA ARG A 67 -4.57 -5.93 2.05
C ARG A 67 -5.68 -6.48 2.95
N LEU A 68 -6.90 -6.49 2.45
CA LEU A 68 -8.04 -7.08 3.15
C LEU A 68 -8.24 -8.55 2.74
N ARG A 69 -8.31 -9.45 3.71
CA ARG A 69 -8.86 -10.80 3.55
C ARG A 69 -10.21 -10.86 4.23
N GLY A 70 -11.27 -10.69 3.44
CA GLY A 70 -12.61 -10.49 4.00
C GLY A 70 -12.65 -9.18 4.80
N ARG A 71 -12.72 -9.28 6.14
CA ARG A 71 -12.72 -8.11 7.05
C ARG A 71 -11.44 -7.97 7.87
N ASP A 72 -10.46 -8.83 7.62
CA ASP A 72 -9.20 -8.85 8.36
C ASP A 72 -8.10 -8.18 7.52
N PRO A 73 -7.55 -7.04 7.98
CA PRO A 73 -6.44 -6.38 7.31
C PRO A 73 -5.12 -7.10 7.56
N GLU A 74 -4.25 -7.11 6.56
CA GLU A 74 -2.88 -7.64 6.60
C GLU A 74 -1.94 -6.62 5.99
N PHE A 75 -0.82 -6.34 6.65
CA PHE A 75 0.27 -5.60 6.03
C PHE A 75 1.03 -6.51 5.07
N VAL A 76 1.27 -6.01 3.87
CA VAL A 76 2.10 -6.67 2.86
C VAL A 76 3.27 -5.73 2.58
N VAL A 77 4.48 -6.24 2.78
CA VAL A 77 5.70 -5.51 2.48
C VAL A 77 6.23 -6.00 1.14
N THR A 78 6.41 -5.08 0.21
CA THR A 78 7.00 -5.36 -1.10
C THR A 78 8.41 -4.80 -1.11
N SER A 79 9.41 -5.69 -1.12
CA SER A 79 10.80 -5.31 -1.34
C SER A 79 11.08 -5.18 -2.84
N PRO A 80 11.96 -4.25 -3.25
CA PRO A 80 12.39 -4.17 -4.63
C PRO A 80 13.13 -5.46 -5.01
N PRO A 81 12.99 -5.93 -6.27
CA PRO A 81 13.73 -7.10 -6.73
C PRO A 81 15.23 -6.85 -6.55
N ALA A 82 15.94 -7.84 -5.99
CA ALA A 82 17.39 -7.75 -5.89
C ALA A 82 17.97 -7.66 -7.31
N ALA A 83 19.01 -6.85 -7.51
CA ALA A 83 19.65 -6.70 -8.83
C ALA A 83 20.13 -8.04 -9.43
N SER A 84 20.27 -9.09 -8.61
CA SER A 84 20.58 -10.46 -9.02
C SER A 84 19.40 -11.22 -9.68
N ASP A 85 18.15 -10.81 -9.47
CA ASP A 85 16.98 -11.50 -10.03
C ASP A 85 16.72 -11.12 -11.50
N PHE A 86 17.35 -10.03 -11.98
CA PHE A 86 17.38 -9.67 -13.40
C PHE A 86 18.40 -10.49 -14.21
N GLU A 87 19.36 -11.16 -13.55
CA GLU A 87 20.33 -12.03 -14.24
C GLU A 87 19.73 -13.40 -14.59
N ALA A 88 18.74 -13.91 -13.84
CA ALA A 88 18.18 -15.25 -14.07
C ALA A 88 17.24 -15.37 -15.29
N VAL A 89 16.80 -14.26 -15.89
CA VAL A 89 16.01 -14.27 -17.15
C VAL A 89 16.88 -13.96 -18.38
N THR A 90 18.16 -13.59 -18.19
CA THR A 90 19.04 -13.14 -19.28
C THR A 90 20.23 -14.08 -19.53
N GLU A 91 20.18 -15.34 -19.10
CA GLU A 91 21.09 -16.38 -19.66
C GLU A 91 20.68 -16.75 -21.09
N ARG A 92 20.87 -15.81 -22.02
CA ARG A 92 21.35 -16.07 -23.39
C ARG A 92 22.28 -14.93 -23.80
N PRO A 93 23.47 -15.22 -24.35
CA PRO A 93 24.67 -14.43 -24.10
C PRO A 93 24.85 -13.21 -25.03
N SER A 94 25.80 -12.35 -24.61
CA SER A 94 26.49 -11.20 -25.27
C SER A 94 25.91 -9.82 -24.89
N GLN A 95 26.63 -8.82 -24.37
CA GLN A 95 28.04 -8.40 -24.49
C GLN A 95 28.38 -7.29 -23.43
N PRO A 96 29.63 -6.80 -23.30
CA PRO A 96 30.15 -6.19 -22.06
C PRO A 96 29.75 -4.73 -21.84
N ALA A 97 29.58 -4.39 -20.56
CA ALA A 97 29.36 -3.05 -20.05
C ALA A 97 30.55 -2.10 -20.35
N ARG A 98 30.24 -0.88 -20.79
CA ARG A 98 31.10 0.29 -20.62
C ARG A 98 30.29 1.44 -20.04
N GLN A 99 30.85 2.04 -19.00
CA GLN A 99 30.29 3.10 -18.18
C GLN A 99 30.25 4.44 -18.92
N ALA A 100 29.40 5.34 -18.40
CA ALA A 100 29.03 6.66 -18.90
C ALA A 100 30.20 7.65 -19.07
N THR A 101 30.05 8.60 -20.01
CA THR A 101 30.47 10.01 -19.90
C THR A 101 29.70 10.83 -20.94
N GLU A 102 29.06 11.90 -20.51
CA GLU A 102 28.41 12.90 -21.36
C GLU A 102 29.48 13.82 -21.98
N GLU A 103 29.44 14.03 -23.30
CA GLU A 103 30.06 15.19 -23.94
C GLU A 103 29.29 15.49 -25.25
N PHE A 104 28.75 16.70 -25.33
CA PHE A 104 27.87 17.18 -26.39
C PHE A 104 28.68 18.08 -27.32
N ASP A 105 29.11 17.58 -28.49
CA ASP A 105 29.37 18.42 -29.66
C ASP A 105 29.40 17.60 -30.96
N GLY A 106 28.84 18.19 -32.04
CA GLY A 106 28.99 17.72 -33.42
C GLY A 106 28.01 16.65 -33.92
N ALA A 107 26.90 17.09 -34.53
CA ALA A 107 25.96 16.28 -35.34
C ALA A 107 25.34 15.05 -34.64
N SER A 108 24.61 15.28 -33.55
CA SER A 108 23.88 14.23 -32.83
C SER A 108 22.73 13.66 -33.69
N THR A 109 23.06 12.62 -34.45
CA THR A 109 22.09 11.89 -35.26
C THR A 109 21.47 10.82 -34.39
N SER A 110 20.28 11.09 -33.84
CA SER A 110 19.55 10.13 -33.01
C SER A 110 18.81 9.12 -33.91
N ARG A 111 19.04 7.82 -33.68
CA ARG A 111 18.38 6.74 -34.42
C ARG A 111 17.36 6.04 -33.54
N THR A 112 16.08 6.33 -33.79
CA THR A 112 14.95 5.68 -33.11
C THR A 112 14.28 4.67 -34.05
N THR A 113 14.17 3.41 -33.62
CA THR A 113 13.41 2.39 -34.38
C THR A 113 12.05 2.21 -33.71
N LEU A 114 10.99 2.63 -34.39
CA LEU A 114 9.60 2.49 -33.93
C LEU A 114 8.85 1.48 -34.80
N ARG A 115 8.05 0.62 -34.17
CA ARG A 115 7.09 -0.24 -34.88
C ARG A 115 5.72 0.40 -34.79
N LEU A 116 5.28 1.04 -35.88
CA LEU A 116 3.93 1.58 -35.95
C LEU A 116 2.94 0.47 -36.34
N PRO A 117 1.76 0.41 -35.70
CA PRO A 117 0.59 -0.29 -36.21
C PRO A 117 0.23 0.17 -37.63
N ASP A 118 -0.29 -0.73 -38.47
CA ASP A 118 -0.43 -0.48 -39.91
C ASP A 118 -1.33 0.72 -40.28
N HIS A 119 -2.32 1.05 -39.45
CA HIS A 119 -3.19 2.20 -39.67
C HIS A 119 -2.47 3.55 -39.51
N LEU A 120 -1.39 3.63 -38.72
CA LEU A 120 -0.63 4.86 -38.51
C LEU A 120 0.47 5.07 -39.56
N LYS A 121 0.91 4.03 -40.28
CA LYS A 121 1.89 4.18 -41.38
C LYS A 121 1.36 4.97 -42.57
N GLN A 122 0.03 5.04 -42.74
CA GLN A 122 -0.59 5.74 -43.87
C GLN A 122 -0.73 7.25 -43.65
N GLN A 123 -0.36 7.76 -42.48
CA GLN A 123 -0.56 9.16 -42.08
C GLN A 123 0.74 9.94 -41.84
N VAL A 124 1.91 9.34 -42.13
CA VAL A 124 3.24 9.93 -41.89
C VAL A 124 4.06 9.95 -43.18
#